data_AF-A0A3C1A3R7-F1
#
_entry.id   AF-A0A3C1A3R7-F1
#
_cell.length_a   1.000
_cell.length_b   1.000
_cell.length_c   1.000
_cell.angle_alpha   90.00
_cell.angle_beta   90.00
_cell.angle_gamma   90.00
#
_symmetry.space_group_name_H-M   'P 1'
#
loop_
_entity.id
_entity.type
_entity.pdbx_description
1 polymer ?
#
loop_
_entity_poly.entity_id
_entity_poly.type
_entity_poly.pdbx_seq_one_letter_code
_entity_poly.pdbx_strand_id
1 'polypeptide(L)'
;MIIKSAELADLNRCMLIDPSYMTEYVWQMYLERGEAGTTITFRTVKLPRPMAVKYPRDTDYLLENWQRGECFLVADEGGEIRGYLDMTVQAWHQTGWINNLVVAKEYRRQGIGTALMKAALRWA
;
A
#
# COMPACT_ATOMS: atom_id res chain seq x y z
N MET A 1 15.87 -7.04 9.78
CA MET A 1 15.15 -6.34 8.69
C MET A 1 15.74 -4.95 8.46
N ILE A 2 16.04 -4.61 7.21
CA ILE A 2 16.58 -3.31 6.76
C ILE A 2 15.59 -2.70 5.75
N ILE A 3 15.30 -1.40 5.88
CA ILE A 3 14.55 -0.67 4.86
C ILE A 3 15.55 0.05 3.96
N LYS A 4 15.50 -0.21 2.66
CA LYS A 4 16.42 0.36 1.66
C LYS A 4 15.65 0.81 0.41
N SER A 5 16.25 1.67 -0.39
CA SER A 5 15.77 1.95 -1.74
C SER A 5 15.78 0.67 -2.58
N ALA A 6 14.76 0.47 -3.41
CA ALA A 6 14.67 -0.69 -4.28
C ALA A 6 15.69 -0.61 -5.41
N GLU A 7 16.33 -1.73 -5.70
CA GLU A 7 17.11 -1.93 -6.92
C GLU A 7 16.27 -2.70 -7.96
N LEU A 8 16.72 -2.70 -9.22
CA LEU A 8 16.03 -3.42 -10.31
C LEU A 8 15.80 -4.90 -9.98
N ALA A 9 16.76 -5.54 -9.30
CA ALA A 9 16.65 -6.95 -8.89
C ALA A 9 15.55 -7.18 -7.83
N ASP A 10 15.22 -6.18 -7.02
CA ASP A 10 14.19 -6.27 -5.99
C ASP A 10 12.77 -6.21 -6.59
N LEU A 11 12.58 -5.56 -7.74
CA LEU A 11 11.26 -5.40 -8.38
C LEU A 11 10.63 -6.74 -8.72
N ASN A 12 11.40 -7.69 -9.27
CA ASN A 12 10.91 -9.04 -9.56
C ASN A 12 10.38 -9.73 -8.30
N ARG A 13 11.02 -9.51 -7.15
CA ARG A 13 10.58 -10.07 -5.86
C ARG A 13 9.33 -9.35 -5.35
N CYS A 14 9.24 -8.04 -5.54
CA CYS A 14 8.04 -7.26 -5.19
C CYS A 14 6.81 -7.73 -5.97
N MET A 15 6.96 -8.02 -7.26
CA MET A 15 5.88 -8.51 -8.13
C MET A 15 5.34 -9.89 -7.72
N LEU A 16 6.16 -10.70 -7.05
CA LEU A 16 5.77 -12.03 -6.57
C LEU A 16 5.00 -12.00 -5.24
N ILE A 17 4.99 -10.85 -4.54
CA ILE A 17 4.25 -10.74 -3.28
C ILE A 17 2.75 -10.65 -3.58
N ASP A 18 1.97 -11.60 -3.07
CA ASP A 18 0.50 -11.54 -3.15
C ASP A 18 -0.04 -10.36 -2.31
N PRO A 19 -0.60 -9.31 -2.96
CA PRO A 19 -1.13 -8.15 -2.27
C PRO A 19 -2.57 -8.38 -1.75
N SER A 20 -3.19 -9.53 -2.06
CA SER A 20 -4.54 -9.85 -1.62
C SER A 20 -4.64 -10.00 -0.10
N TYR A 21 -5.83 -9.77 0.44
CA TYR A 21 -6.09 -9.98 1.86
C TYR A 21 -7.49 -10.52 2.12
N MET A 22 -7.68 -11.11 3.30
CA MET A 22 -8.99 -11.52 3.79
C MET A 22 -9.54 -10.44 4.71
N THR A 23 -10.84 -10.15 4.59
CA THR A 23 -11.53 -9.26 5.51
C THR A 23 -12.84 -9.86 6.02
N GLU A 24 -13.14 -9.58 7.28
CA GLU A 24 -14.43 -9.86 7.91
C GLU A 24 -15.30 -8.59 8.02
N TYR A 25 -14.73 -7.42 7.73
CA TYR A 25 -15.40 -6.14 7.88
C TYR A 25 -15.19 -5.29 6.63
N VAL A 26 -16.17 -4.47 6.31
CA VAL A 26 -16.10 -3.48 5.23
C VAL A 26 -16.59 -2.13 5.73
N TRP A 27 -16.16 -1.07 5.07
CA TRP A 27 -16.78 0.24 5.24
C TRP A 27 -17.91 0.37 4.22
N GLN A 28 -19.15 0.44 4.71
CA GLN A 28 -20.30 0.74 3.87
C GLN A 28 -20.52 2.24 3.82
N MET A 29 -20.54 2.78 2.60
CA MET A 29 -20.77 4.20 2.35
C MET A 29 -22.27 4.47 2.20
N TYR A 30 -22.77 5.39 3.00
CA TYR A 30 -24.15 5.91 2.93
C TYR A 30 -24.09 7.35 2.45
N LEU A 31 -24.89 7.66 1.43
CA LEU A 31 -24.97 8.98 0.82
C LEU A 31 -26.37 9.54 1.09
N GLU A 32 -26.44 10.59 1.89
CA GLU A 32 -27.66 11.32 2.16
C GLU A 32 -27.59 12.67 1.45
N ARG A 33 -28.50 12.91 0.49
CA ARG A 33 -28.61 14.18 -0.23
C ARG A 33 -29.88 14.89 0.24
N GLY A 34 -29.72 16.09 0.78
CA GLY A 34 -30.82 16.98 1.14
C GLY A 34 -30.66 18.36 0.50
N GLU A 35 -31.64 19.24 0.68
CA GLU A 35 -31.60 20.61 0.14
C GLU A 35 -30.42 21.43 0.67
N ALA A 36 -29.99 21.18 1.92
CA ALA A 36 -28.90 21.90 2.57
C ALA A 36 -27.49 21.34 2.27
N GLY A 37 -27.38 20.20 1.58
CA GLY A 37 -26.08 19.61 1.27
C GLY A 37 -26.08 18.08 1.15
N THR A 38 -24.87 17.54 1.04
CA THR A 38 -24.61 16.10 0.92
C THR A 38 -23.80 15.61 2.12
N THR A 39 -24.30 14.60 2.81
CA THR A 39 -23.61 13.92 3.89
C THR A 39 -23.18 12.54 3.44
N ILE A 40 -21.89 12.22 3.62
CA ILE A 40 -21.34 10.89 3.36
C ILE A 40 -20.93 10.28 4.69
N THR A 41 -21.56 9.17 5.07
CA THR A 41 -21.24 8.42 6.28
C THR A 41 -20.64 7.08 5.91
N PHE A 42 -19.49 6.73 6.49
CA PHE A 42 -18.93 5.39 6.39
C PHE A 42 -19.16 4.62 7.68
N ARG A 43 -19.77 3.43 7.59
CA ARG A 43 -20.00 2.55 8.75
C ARG A 43 -19.24 1.24 8.57
N THR A 44 -18.53 0.82 9.60
CA THR A 44 -17.91 -0.51 9.62
C THR A 44 -18.99 -1.56 9.83
N VAL A 45 -19.12 -2.49 8.89
CA VAL A 45 -20.12 -3.56 8.91
C VAL A 45 -19.42 -4.92 8.84
N LYS A 46 -19.86 -5.87 9.66
CA LYS A 46 -19.37 -7.26 9.63
C LYS A 46 -19.99 -8.01 8.46
N LEU A 47 -19.16 -8.70 7.68
CA LEU A 47 -19.60 -9.55 6.58
C LEU A 47 -20.17 -10.88 7.10
N PRO A 48 -21.13 -11.51 6.39
CA PRO A 48 -21.66 -12.83 6.76
C PRO A 48 -20.62 -13.94 6.75
N ARG A 49 -19.54 -13.76 5.97
CA ARG A 49 -18.38 -14.66 5.87
C ARG A 49 -17.13 -13.86 5.49
N PRO A 50 -15.92 -14.32 5.86
CA PRO A 50 -14.68 -13.71 5.39
C PRO A 50 -14.63 -13.67 3.85
N MET A 51 -14.19 -12.54 3.30
CA MET A 51 -14.08 -12.32 1.86
C MET A 51 -12.62 -12.05 1.48
N ALA A 52 -12.18 -12.67 0.38
CA ALA A 52 -10.91 -12.35 -0.25
C ALA A 52 -11.05 -11.07 -1.08
N VAL A 53 -10.16 -10.11 -0.85
CA VAL A 53 -10.06 -8.85 -1.59
C VAL A 53 -8.80 -8.91 -2.44
N LYS A 54 -8.96 -8.82 -3.75
CA LYS A 54 -7.84 -8.65 -4.68
C LYS A 54 -7.37 -7.19 -4.63
N TYR A 55 -6.07 -6.98 -4.78
CA TYR A 55 -5.54 -5.64 -4.96
C TYR A 55 -6.03 -5.07 -6.29
N PRO A 56 -6.48 -3.81 -6.35
CA PRO A 56 -7.16 -3.28 -7.52
C PRO A 56 -6.22 -2.91 -8.67
N ARG A 57 -4.90 -2.84 -8.44
CA ARG A 57 -3.91 -2.52 -9.47
C ARG A 57 -3.12 -3.76 -9.88
N ASP A 58 -2.72 -3.78 -11.13
CA ASP A 58 -1.75 -4.73 -11.65
C ASP A 58 -0.32 -4.33 -11.24
N THR A 59 0.60 -5.28 -11.24
CA THR A 59 2.00 -5.07 -10.86
C THR A 59 2.86 -4.46 -11.98
N ASP A 60 2.34 -4.40 -13.21
CA ASP A 60 3.03 -3.84 -14.38
C ASP A 60 3.52 -2.38 -14.16
N TYR A 61 2.81 -1.61 -13.34
CA TYR A 61 3.15 -0.21 -13.03
C TYR A 61 4.35 -0.06 -12.08
N LEU A 62 4.82 -1.14 -11.43
CA LEU A 62 5.92 -1.03 -10.47
C LEU A 62 7.23 -0.62 -11.14
N LEU A 63 7.48 -1.11 -12.36
CA LEU A 63 8.67 -0.72 -13.12
C LEU A 63 8.61 0.76 -13.51
N GLU A 64 7.46 1.23 -14.00
CA GLU A 64 7.26 2.63 -14.36
C GLU A 64 7.43 3.55 -13.14
N ASN A 65 6.85 3.18 -12.00
CA ASN A 65 6.98 3.95 -10.76
C ASN A 65 8.44 4.00 -10.27
N TRP A 66 9.16 2.88 -10.35
CA TRP A 66 10.58 2.85 -9.98
C TRP A 66 11.44 3.70 -10.93
N GLN A 67 11.16 3.67 -12.24
CA GLN A 67 11.88 4.45 -13.25
C GLN A 67 11.74 5.96 -13.08
N ARG A 68 10.70 6.43 -12.39
CA ARG A 68 10.56 7.86 -12.04
C ARG A 68 11.66 8.35 -11.10
N GLY A 69 12.37 7.44 -10.42
CA GLY A 69 13.44 7.81 -9.49
C GLY A 69 12.95 8.50 -8.22
N GLU A 70 11.68 8.34 -7.89
CA GLU A 70 11.08 8.86 -6.65
C GLU A 70 11.24 7.84 -5.50
N CYS A 71 10.37 7.87 -4.49
CA CYS A 71 10.47 7.00 -3.35
C CYS A 71 10.00 5.58 -3.70
N PHE A 72 10.92 4.62 -3.75
CA PHE A 72 10.60 3.20 -3.78
C PHE A 72 11.46 2.48 -2.75
N LEU A 73 10.82 1.92 -1.72
CA LEU A 73 11.45 1.28 -0.59
C LEU A 73 11.07 -0.19 -0.49
N VAL A 74 12.02 -1.02 -0.09
CA VAL A 74 11.80 -2.44 0.20
C VAL A 74 12.21 -2.77 1.62
N ALA A 75 11.50 -3.73 2.23
CA ALA A 75 11.85 -4.33 3.50
C ALA A 75 12.61 -5.64 3.23
N ASP A 76 13.93 -5.59 3.38
CA ASP A 76 14.85 -6.70 3.15
C ASP A 76 15.20 -7.37 4.49
N GLU A 77 15.10 -8.69 4.55
CA GLU A 77 15.66 -9.47 5.63
C GLU A 77 16.40 -10.69 5.08
N GLY A 78 17.75 -10.63 5.12
CA GLY A 78 18.59 -11.72 4.63
C GLY A 78 18.52 -11.94 3.13
N GLY A 79 18.23 -10.88 2.35
CA GLY A 79 18.03 -10.97 0.91
C GLY A 79 16.63 -11.42 0.51
N GLU A 80 15.69 -11.56 1.44
CA GLU A 80 14.28 -11.80 1.16
C GLU A 80 13.51 -10.48 1.25
N ILE A 81 12.77 -10.13 0.20
CA ILE A 81 11.90 -8.94 0.21
C ILE A 81 10.55 -9.32 0.83
N ARG A 82 10.29 -8.80 2.03
CA ARG A 82 9.09 -9.09 2.82
C ARG A 82 7.96 -8.09 2.62
N GLY A 83 8.25 -6.97 1.96
CA GLY A 83 7.29 -5.94 1.62
C GLY A 83 7.95 -4.77 0.91
N TYR A 84 7.12 -3.90 0.33
CA TYR A 84 7.57 -2.70 -0.37
C TYR A 84 6.56 -1.57 -0.21
N LEU A 85 7.04 -0.35 -0.45
CA LEU A 85 6.25 0.86 -0.55
C LEU A 85 6.81 1.71 -1.68
N ASP A 86 5.95 2.25 -2.52
CA ASP A 86 6.32 3.30 -3.45
C ASP A 86 5.43 4.53 -3.30
N MET A 87 6.03 5.70 -3.49
CA MET A 87 5.39 6.99 -3.29
C MET A 87 5.89 7.97 -4.35
N THR A 88 4.94 8.65 -4.99
CA THR A 88 5.21 9.71 -5.96
C THR A 88 5.08 11.08 -5.31
N VAL A 89 5.82 12.09 -5.80
CA VAL A 89 5.78 13.44 -5.23
C VAL A 89 4.90 14.34 -6.07
N GLN A 90 3.84 14.88 -5.47
CA GLN A 90 3.05 15.95 -6.05
C GLN A 90 3.58 17.29 -5.58
N ALA A 91 4.66 17.76 -6.21
CA ALA A 91 5.44 18.92 -5.76
C ALA A 91 4.59 20.19 -5.55
N TRP A 92 3.65 20.45 -6.46
CA TRP A 92 2.75 21.62 -6.37
C TRP A 92 1.80 21.57 -5.17
N HIS A 93 1.46 20.36 -4.70
CA HIS A 93 0.60 20.12 -3.55
C HIS A 93 1.40 19.86 -2.26
N GLN A 94 2.73 19.89 -2.31
CA GLN A 94 3.63 19.52 -1.21
C GLN A 94 3.21 18.18 -0.56
N THR A 95 2.81 17.22 -1.38
CA THR A 95 2.19 15.96 -0.93
C THR A 95 2.94 14.77 -1.51
N GLY A 96 3.27 13.80 -0.65
CA GLY A 96 3.71 12.46 -1.05
C GLY A 96 2.50 11.55 -1.23
N TRP A 97 2.31 11.01 -2.43
CA TRP A 97 1.22 10.08 -2.73
C TRP A 97 1.72 8.65 -2.71
N ILE A 98 1.37 7.90 -1.66
CA ILE A 98 1.70 6.48 -1.57
C ILE A 98 0.86 5.73 -2.60
N ASN A 99 1.52 5.18 -3.62
CA ASN A 99 0.82 4.39 -4.62
C ASN A 99 0.54 3.01 -4.03
N ASN A 100 1.57 2.30 -3.57
CA ASN A 100 1.42 0.97 -3.03
C ASN A 100 2.11 0.85 -1.65
N LEU A 101 1.52 0.05 -0.78
CA LEU A 101 2.14 -0.44 0.46
C LEU A 101 1.73 -1.89 0.63
N VAL A 102 2.66 -2.80 0.42
CA VAL A 102 2.40 -4.24 0.38
C VAL A 102 3.36 -4.96 1.31
N VAL A 103 2.84 -5.90 2.08
CA VAL A 103 3.61 -6.80 2.95
C VAL A 103 3.15 -8.22 2.66
N ALA A 104 4.10 -9.12 2.44
CA ALA A 104 3.84 -10.54 2.20
C ALA A 104 3.06 -11.15 3.38
N LYS A 105 2.12 -12.02 3.06
CA LYS A 105 1.05 -12.48 3.96
C LYS A 105 1.59 -13.05 5.27
N GLU A 106 2.68 -13.81 5.17
CA GLU A 106 3.37 -14.51 6.25
C GLU A 106 4.01 -13.53 7.25
N TYR A 107 4.31 -12.30 6.79
CA TYR A 107 5.01 -11.27 7.57
C TYR A 107 4.12 -10.09 8.00
N ARG A 108 2.82 -10.17 7.74
CA ARG A 108 1.85 -9.13 8.15
C ARG A 108 1.74 -9.08 9.68
N ARG A 109 1.42 -7.88 10.20
CA ARG A 109 1.29 -7.58 11.64
C ARG A 109 2.57 -7.73 12.47
N GLN A 110 3.73 -7.82 11.83
CA GLN A 110 5.05 -7.86 12.49
C GLN A 110 5.79 -6.50 12.47
N GLY A 111 5.08 -5.41 12.16
CA GLY A 111 5.65 -4.05 12.14
C GLY A 111 6.34 -3.63 10.83
N ILE A 112 6.43 -4.51 9.82
CA ILE A 112 7.07 -4.22 8.53
C ILE A 112 6.43 -3.02 7.82
N GLY A 113 5.09 -3.01 7.69
CA GLY A 113 4.37 -1.90 7.06
C GLY A 113 4.59 -0.57 7.78
N THR A 114 4.67 -0.60 9.12
CA THR A 114 5.00 0.58 9.93
C THR A 114 6.43 1.06 9.65
N ALA A 115 7.39 0.15 9.50
CA ALA A 115 8.78 0.50 9.21
C ALA A 115 8.91 1.13 7.81
N LEU A 116 8.24 0.57 6.80
CA LEU A 116 8.15 1.13 5.44
C LEU A 116 7.55 2.54 5.47
N MET A 117 6.41 2.72 6.12
CA MET A 117 5.74 4.03 6.25
C MET A 117 6.62 5.08 6.93
N LYS A 118 7.30 4.72 8.03
CA LYS A 118 8.22 5.62 8.73
C LYS A 118 9.42 6.00 7.86
N ALA A 119 9.92 5.08 7.04
CA ALA A 119 11.01 5.37 6.12
C ALA A 119 10.57 6.28 4.97
N ALA A 120 9.38 6.05 4.41
CA ALA A 120 8.78 6.92 3.39
C ALA A 120 8.57 8.35 3.93
N LEU A 121 8.09 8.49 5.17
CA LEU A 121 7.92 9.79 5.81
C LEU A 121 9.24 10.53 6.04
N ARG A 122 10.36 9.82 6.27
CA ARG A 122 11.69 10.45 6.38
C ARG A 122 12.28 10.83 5.03
N TRP A 123 11.83 10.17 3.97
CA TRP A 123 12.27 10.45 2.60
C TRP A 123 11.58 11.70 2.04
N ALA A 124 10.29 11.90 2.38
CA ALA A 124 9.49 13.07 1.99
C ALA A 124 9.89 14.34 2.76
#